data_AF-A2QWK0-F1
#
_entry.id   AF-A2QWK0-F1
#
_cell.length_a   1.000
_cell.length_b   1.000
_cell.length_c   1.000
_cell.angle_alpha   90.00
_cell.angle_beta   90.00
_cell.angle_gamma   90.00
#
_symmetry.space_group_name_H-M   'P 1'
#
loop_
_entity.id
_entity.type
_entity.pdbx_description
1 polymer ?
#
loop_
_entity_poly.entity_id
_entity_poly.type
_entity_poly.pdbx_seq_one_letter_code
_entity_poly.pdbx_strand_id
1 'polypeptide(L)'
;MSRAVTRATRLVTTNDELTPSIEGVQCIMLEAQYQNFLGNLHQAWLATRRATAIAQMLSLHRGLPPSSLKTLDPATRNTLNPDYLCFRLVEMDHYLSLMLGLPPTSLEARYLSPKALETCTPQDRMHRMHCIVAGRILHRTDGDINNLSLTQDIDSMLQNAAAQMPPQWWLIPDLLPSHTPKDAIHNTLRLTHHFTHYQLLLRLHLPYMLRSSQDTTVYDQSKLTIITVSREILSRYIAFRTSDPAQYYCRGVDFIAFVATTVLCIAHIDSPSNMQHGKGTIATFLAHSRPSDRGMMERTLSIIEDMAGSGSGTDEIAGKLAGIMRHLLGVEESAAGGVGYVAREGGEDKKGGGG
;
A
#
# COMPACT_ATOMS: atom_id res chain seq x y z
N MET A 1 0.84 24.14 -10.14
CA MET A 1 0.11 22.97 -10.68
C MET A 1 -1.34 22.87 -10.21
N SER A 2 -1.68 23.13 -8.94
CA SER A 2 -3.05 23.03 -8.38
C SER A 2 -4.13 23.69 -9.24
N ARG A 3 -3.93 24.94 -9.70
CA ARG A 3 -4.88 25.68 -10.55
C ARG A 3 -5.22 24.95 -11.86
N ALA A 4 -4.23 24.29 -12.48
CA ALA A 4 -4.44 23.54 -13.72
C ALA A 4 -5.29 22.29 -13.47
N VAL A 5 -5.00 21.56 -12.39
CA VAL A 5 -5.79 20.40 -11.97
C VAL A 5 -7.22 20.80 -11.64
N THR A 6 -7.44 21.85 -10.85
CA THR A 6 -8.80 22.33 -10.52
C THR A 6 -9.60 22.69 -11.78
N ARG A 7 -8.97 23.32 -12.77
CA ARG A 7 -9.61 23.62 -14.05
C ARG A 7 -9.92 22.35 -14.84
N ALA A 8 -8.99 21.41 -14.92
CA ALA A 8 -9.20 20.12 -15.60
C ALA A 8 -10.33 19.32 -14.93
N THR A 9 -10.36 19.27 -13.59
CA THR A 9 -11.44 18.61 -12.85
C THR A 9 -12.79 19.22 -13.23
N ARG A 10 -12.92 20.55 -13.10
CA ARG A 10 -14.18 21.26 -13.34
C ARG A 10 -14.67 21.20 -14.79
N LEU A 11 -13.75 21.30 -15.75
CA LEU A 11 -14.11 21.43 -17.17
C LEU A 11 -14.17 20.08 -17.90
N VAL A 12 -13.47 19.06 -17.40
CA VAL A 12 -13.31 17.77 -18.08
C VAL A 12 -13.82 16.62 -17.22
N THR A 13 -13.22 16.36 -16.06
CA THR A 13 -13.49 15.10 -15.32
C THR A 13 -14.86 15.07 -14.63
N THR A 14 -15.50 16.22 -14.46
CA THR A 14 -16.89 16.36 -13.98
C THR A 14 -17.88 16.72 -15.08
N ASN A 15 -17.48 16.68 -16.35
CA ASN A 15 -18.37 17.01 -17.47
C ASN A 15 -18.96 15.73 -18.09
N ASP A 16 -20.25 15.49 -17.86
CA ASP A 16 -20.96 14.28 -18.29
C ASP A 16 -21.04 14.08 -19.82
N GLU A 17 -20.74 15.11 -20.63
CA GLU A 17 -20.66 14.97 -22.09
C GLU A 17 -19.30 14.41 -22.54
N LEU A 18 -18.24 14.76 -21.82
CA LEU A 18 -16.85 14.40 -22.14
C LEU A 18 -16.41 13.09 -21.47
N THR A 19 -16.85 12.87 -20.23
CA THR A 19 -16.44 11.71 -19.43
C THR A 19 -16.82 10.35 -20.03
N PRO A 20 -17.92 10.16 -20.79
CA PRO A 20 -18.25 8.88 -21.43
C PRO A 20 -17.41 8.67 -22.70
N SER A 21 -16.09 8.63 -22.55
CA SER A 21 -15.09 8.34 -23.59
C SER A 21 -13.85 7.71 -22.95
N ILE A 22 -13.00 7.07 -23.75
CA ILE A 22 -11.73 6.49 -23.27
C ILE A 22 -10.81 7.56 -22.69
N GLU A 23 -10.70 8.70 -23.36
CA GLU A 23 -9.93 9.86 -22.90
C GLU A 23 -10.51 10.40 -21.59
N GLY A 24 -11.85 10.46 -21.48
CA GLY A 24 -12.53 10.84 -20.24
C GLY A 24 -12.18 9.94 -19.06
N VAL A 25 -12.19 8.62 -19.25
CA VAL A 25 -11.76 7.64 -18.24
C VAL A 25 -10.29 7.86 -17.86
N GLN A 26 -9.40 8.02 -18.84
CA GLN A 26 -7.98 8.28 -18.61
C GLN A 26 -7.75 9.58 -17.84
N CYS A 27 -8.47 10.65 -18.15
CA CYS A 27 -8.40 11.92 -17.42
C CYS A 27 -8.82 11.78 -15.96
N ILE A 28 -9.90 11.04 -15.68
CA ILE A 28 -10.33 10.78 -14.29
C ILE A 28 -9.30 9.92 -13.55
N MET A 29 -8.67 8.95 -14.22
CA MET A 29 -7.59 8.16 -13.61
C MET A 29 -6.36 9.00 -13.26
N LEU A 30 -5.99 9.97 -14.13
CA LEU A 30 -4.93 10.93 -13.84
C LEU A 30 -5.28 11.82 -12.64
N GLU A 31 -6.54 12.25 -12.53
CA GLU A 31 -7.02 12.95 -11.33
C GLU A 31 -6.89 12.06 -10.08
N ALA A 32 -7.30 10.80 -10.15
CA ALA A 32 -7.18 9.86 -9.03
C ALA A 32 -5.71 9.67 -8.60
N GLN A 33 -4.80 9.52 -9.55
CA GLN A 33 -3.36 9.45 -9.27
C GLN A 33 -2.85 10.73 -8.62
N TYR A 34 -3.22 11.90 -9.14
CA TYR A 34 -2.84 13.18 -8.55
C TYR A 34 -3.30 13.33 -7.10
N GLN A 35 -4.56 12.99 -6.81
CA GLN A 35 -5.08 13.01 -5.44
C GLN A 35 -4.34 12.02 -4.54
N ASN A 36 -4.03 10.83 -5.04
CA ASN A 36 -3.23 9.84 -4.32
C ASN A 36 -1.82 10.36 -3.99
N PHE A 37 -1.14 11.00 -4.95
CA PHE A 37 0.17 11.60 -4.74
C PHE A 37 0.16 12.67 -3.64
N LEU A 38 -0.92 13.47 -3.57
CA LEU A 38 -1.09 14.46 -2.51
C LEU A 38 -1.43 13.86 -1.13
N GLY A 39 -1.88 12.60 -1.07
CA GLY A 39 -2.37 11.97 0.15
C GLY A 39 -3.88 12.07 0.36
N ASN A 40 -4.62 12.61 -0.61
CA ASN A 40 -6.07 12.76 -0.58
C ASN A 40 -6.74 11.44 -0.98
N LEU A 41 -6.55 10.40 -0.16
CA LEU A 41 -6.93 9.01 -0.50
C LEU A 41 -8.43 8.85 -0.76
N HIS A 42 -9.29 9.52 0.01
CA HIS A 42 -10.74 9.46 -0.20
C HIS A 42 -11.14 10.08 -1.55
N GLN A 43 -10.53 11.20 -1.93
CA GLN A 43 -10.77 11.86 -3.22
C GLN A 43 -10.24 11.01 -4.38
N ALA A 44 -9.07 10.40 -4.22
CA ALA A 44 -8.53 9.44 -5.18
C ALA A 44 -9.47 8.24 -5.37
N TRP A 45 -10.04 7.73 -4.28
CA TRP A 45 -10.97 6.60 -4.30
C TRP A 45 -12.29 6.97 -5.00
N LEU A 46 -12.87 8.13 -4.68
CA LEU A 46 -14.08 8.63 -5.36
C LEU A 46 -13.86 8.83 -6.86
N ALA A 47 -12.73 9.41 -7.26
CA ALA A 47 -12.39 9.56 -8.67
C ALA A 47 -12.25 8.18 -9.37
N THR A 48 -11.58 7.22 -8.72
CA THR A 48 -11.45 5.84 -9.23
C THR A 48 -12.81 5.15 -9.38
N ARG A 49 -13.73 5.35 -8.43
CA ARG A 49 -15.11 4.83 -8.51
C ARG A 49 -15.88 5.39 -9.68
N ARG A 50 -15.79 6.71 -9.90
CA ARG A 50 -16.40 7.37 -11.06
C ARG A 50 -15.82 6.85 -12.38
N ALA A 51 -14.49 6.72 -12.49
CA ALA A 51 -13.85 6.16 -13.67
C ALA A 51 -14.31 4.72 -13.94
N THR A 52 -14.49 3.92 -12.89
CA THR A 52 -14.97 2.54 -12.99
C THR A 52 -16.42 2.47 -13.46
N ALA A 53 -17.31 3.32 -12.93
CA ALA A 53 -18.71 3.41 -13.37
C ALA A 53 -18.81 3.77 -14.86
N ILE A 54 -18.00 4.74 -15.31
CA ILE A 54 -17.95 5.12 -16.72
C ILE A 54 -17.39 3.97 -17.58
N ALA A 55 -16.33 3.29 -17.13
CA ALA A 55 -15.79 2.12 -17.84
C ALA A 55 -16.82 0.99 -17.96
N GLN A 56 -17.71 0.82 -16.96
CA GLN A 56 -18.84 -0.10 -17.03
C GLN A 56 -19.86 0.34 -18.08
N MET A 57 -20.23 1.63 -18.11
CA MET A 57 -21.14 2.19 -19.12
C MET A 57 -20.59 2.01 -20.55
N LEU A 58 -19.28 2.18 -20.74
CA LEU A 58 -18.60 1.96 -22.02
C LEU A 58 -18.40 0.47 -22.35
N SER A 59 -18.85 -0.45 -21.49
CA SER A 59 -18.65 -1.89 -21.64
C SER A 59 -17.17 -2.31 -21.80
N LEU A 60 -16.24 -1.53 -21.24
CA LEU A 60 -14.80 -1.77 -21.33
C LEU A 60 -14.41 -3.12 -20.69
N HIS A 61 -15.12 -3.48 -19.62
CA HIS A 61 -15.00 -4.75 -18.91
C HIS A 61 -15.44 -5.99 -19.70
N ARG A 62 -16.10 -5.82 -20.87
CA ARG A 62 -16.56 -6.95 -21.72
C ARG A 62 -15.61 -7.37 -22.84
N GLY A 63 -14.57 -6.61 -23.14
CA GLY A 63 -13.58 -7.01 -24.16
C GLY A 63 -13.96 -6.60 -25.55
N LEU A 64 -14.71 -5.51 -25.65
CA LEU A 64 -15.05 -4.92 -26.93
C LEU A 64 -13.78 -4.48 -27.68
N PRO A 65 -13.74 -4.65 -29.01
CA PRO A 65 -12.63 -4.18 -29.81
C PRO A 65 -12.52 -2.64 -29.69
N PRO A 66 -11.31 -2.06 -29.82
CA PRO A 66 -11.10 -0.62 -29.73
C PRO A 66 -11.99 0.21 -30.67
N SER A 67 -12.40 -0.36 -31.81
CA SER A 67 -13.31 0.26 -32.78
C SER A 67 -14.73 0.50 -32.23
N SER A 68 -15.18 -0.29 -31.26
CA SER A 68 -16.51 -0.18 -30.65
C SER A 68 -16.54 0.78 -29.45
N LEU A 69 -15.38 1.31 -29.03
CA LEU A 69 -15.26 2.19 -27.88
C LEU A 69 -15.26 3.66 -28.29
N LYS A 70 -16.09 4.47 -27.61
CA LYS A 70 -16.14 5.92 -27.85
C LYS A 70 -14.78 6.54 -27.50
N THR A 71 -14.15 7.08 -28.52
CA THR A 71 -12.83 7.72 -28.51
C THR A 71 -12.97 9.09 -29.16
N LEU A 72 -12.36 10.11 -28.55
CA LEU A 72 -12.39 11.50 -29.03
C LEU A 72 -11.26 11.77 -30.03
N ASP A 73 -10.12 11.09 -29.86
CA ASP A 73 -8.95 11.21 -30.74
C ASP A 73 -8.66 9.85 -31.43
N PRO A 74 -8.55 9.82 -32.77
CA PRO A 74 -8.12 8.63 -33.51
C PRO A 74 -6.78 8.05 -33.01
N ALA A 75 -5.85 8.88 -32.54
CA ALA A 75 -4.57 8.41 -32.01
C ALA A 75 -4.74 7.52 -30.77
N THR A 76 -5.66 7.89 -29.86
CA THR A 76 -6.00 7.08 -28.68
C THR A 76 -6.44 5.69 -29.09
N ARG A 77 -7.30 5.57 -30.11
CA ARG A 77 -7.83 4.29 -30.59
C ARG A 77 -6.72 3.35 -31.07
N ASN A 78 -5.70 3.88 -31.73
CA ASN A 78 -4.60 3.08 -32.30
C ASN A 78 -3.67 2.50 -31.23
N THR A 79 -3.57 3.15 -30.07
CA THR A 79 -2.70 2.73 -28.97
C THR A 79 -3.45 2.08 -27.81
N LEU A 80 -4.79 2.02 -27.88
CA LEU A 80 -5.62 1.56 -26.78
C LEU A 80 -5.48 0.05 -26.58
N ASN A 81 -5.13 -0.32 -25.35
CA ASN A 81 -5.32 -1.67 -24.82
C ASN A 81 -6.43 -1.65 -23.77
N PRO A 82 -7.68 -2.07 -24.10
CA PRO A 82 -8.81 -2.04 -23.18
C PRO A 82 -8.59 -2.89 -21.92
N ASP A 83 -7.96 -4.06 -22.07
CA ASP A 83 -7.67 -4.98 -20.98
C ASP A 83 -6.68 -4.36 -19.98
N TYR A 84 -5.66 -3.68 -20.50
CA TYR A 84 -4.71 -2.96 -19.67
C TYR A 84 -5.37 -1.78 -18.94
N LEU A 85 -6.25 -1.02 -19.60
CA LEU A 85 -6.95 0.09 -18.97
C LEU A 85 -7.88 -0.39 -17.84
N CYS A 86 -8.65 -1.46 -18.06
CA CYS A 86 -9.45 -2.08 -17.00
C CYS A 86 -8.58 -2.61 -15.85
N PHE A 87 -7.45 -3.24 -16.18
CA PHE A 87 -6.49 -3.70 -15.19
C PHE A 87 -6.02 -2.57 -14.28
N ARG A 88 -5.59 -1.44 -14.84
CA ARG A 88 -5.14 -0.28 -14.07
C ARG A 88 -6.26 0.33 -13.22
N LEU A 89 -7.52 0.29 -13.67
CA LEU A 89 -8.67 0.73 -12.87
C LEU A 89 -8.86 -0.15 -11.63
N VAL A 90 -8.92 -1.48 -11.81
CA VAL A 90 -9.11 -2.42 -10.68
C VAL A 90 -7.91 -2.45 -9.76
N GLU A 91 -6.70 -2.33 -10.29
CA GLU A 91 -5.49 -2.19 -9.48
C GLU A 91 -5.57 -0.98 -8.55
N MET A 92 -5.91 0.20 -9.10
CA MET A 92 -6.03 1.43 -8.31
C MET A 92 -7.16 1.33 -7.29
N ASP A 93 -8.30 0.73 -7.67
CA ASP A 93 -9.42 0.52 -6.76
C ASP A 93 -9.06 -0.42 -5.61
N HIS A 94 -8.41 -1.55 -5.89
CA HIS A 94 -7.95 -2.49 -4.87
C HIS A 94 -6.93 -1.83 -3.93
N TYR A 95 -5.94 -1.11 -4.46
CA TYR A 95 -4.97 -0.39 -3.65
C TYR A 95 -5.64 0.60 -2.69
N LEU A 96 -6.50 1.48 -3.21
CA LEU A 96 -7.18 2.50 -2.39
C LEU A 96 -8.16 1.87 -1.39
N SER A 97 -8.88 0.82 -1.81
CA SER A 97 -9.80 0.07 -0.95
C SER A 97 -9.06 -0.60 0.21
N LEU A 98 -7.87 -1.17 -0.04
CA LEU A 98 -7.02 -1.68 1.03
C LEU A 98 -6.60 -0.56 1.96
N MET A 99 -6.04 0.52 1.43
CA MET A 99 -5.54 1.65 2.23
C MET A 99 -6.62 2.26 3.14
N LEU A 100 -7.86 2.36 2.65
CA LEU A 100 -8.98 3.00 3.36
C LEU A 100 -9.87 2.02 4.15
N GLY A 101 -9.69 0.71 3.99
CA GLY A 101 -10.61 -0.29 4.58
C GLY A 101 -12.00 -0.26 3.96
N LEU A 102 -12.10 0.04 2.66
CA LEU A 102 -13.35 0.11 1.92
C LEU A 102 -13.56 -1.15 1.05
N PRO A 103 -14.81 -1.50 0.70
CA PRO A 103 -15.07 -2.64 -0.18
C PRO A 103 -14.62 -2.34 -1.62
N PRO A 104 -14.10 -3.32 -2.38
CA PRO A 104 -13.68 -3.13 -3.78
C PRO A 104 -14.86 -2.94 -4.73
N THR A 105 -14.56 -2.60 -5.98
CA THR A 105 -15.52 -2.57 -7.09
C THR A 105 -15.80 -3.98 -7.64
N SER A 106 -16.97 -4.17 -8.25
CA SER A 106 -17.37 -5.43 -8.88
C SER A 106 -17.05 -5.48 -10.39
N LEU A 107 -16.01 -4.77 -10.84
CA LEU A 107 -15.65 -4.74 -12.26
C LEU A 107 -15.11 -6.11 -12.69
N GLU A 108 -15.67 -6.68 -13.76
CA GLU A 108 -15.24 -7.98 -14.27
C GLU A 108 -13.76 -7.97 -14.67
N ALA A 109 -12.99 -8.90 -14.11
CA ALA A 109 -11.54 -8.93 -14.21
C ALA A 109 -11.03 -10.01 -15.20
N ARG A 110 -11.57 -10.07 -16.42
CA ARG A 110 -11.17 -11.06 -17.46
C ARG A 110 -9.66 -11.13 -17.72
N TYR A 111 -9.00 -9.98 -17.55
CA TYR A 111 -7.58 -9.75 -17.79
C TYR A 111 -6.69 -10.24 -16.63
N LEU A 112 -7.30 -10.80 -15.58
CA LEU A 112 -6.63 -11.51 -14.50
C LEU A 112 -6.79 -13.04 -14.63
N SER A 113 -7.36 -13.54 -15.74
CA SER A 113 -7.49 -14.98 -15.98
C SER A 113 -6.13 -15.64 -16.22
N PRO A 114 -5.95 -16.94 -15.88
CA PRO A 114 -4.69 -17.65 -16.09
C PRO A 114 -4.15 -17.51 -17.52
N LYS A 115 -5.04 -17.61 -18.53
CA LYS A 115 -4.69 -17.43 -19.95
C LYS A 115 -4.17 -16.03 -20.27
N ALA A 116 -4.71 -14.98 -19.63
CA ALA A 116 -4.21 -13.63 -19.81
C ALA A 116 -2.78 -13.48 -19.27
N LEU A 117 -2.50 -14.11 -18.12
CA LEU A 117 -1.19 -14.06 -17.46
C LEU A 117 -0.08 -14.76 -18.27
N GLU A 118 -0.41 -15.78 -19.07
CA GLU A 118 0.56 -16.50 -19.90
C GLU A 118 1.26 -15.58 -20.91
N THR A 119 0.53 -14.62 -21.46
CA THR A 119 1.03 -13.68 -22.48
C THR A 119 1.81 -12.49 -21.93
N CYS A 120 1.84 -12.33 -20.61
CA CYS A 120 2.47 -11.19 -19.93
C CYS A 120 4.00 -11.33 -19.88
N THR A 121 4.69 -10.18 -19.85
CA THR A 121 6.08 -10.12 -19.38
C THR A 121 6.14 -10.54 -17.91
N PRO A 122 7.30 -10.98 -17.38
CA PRO A 122 7.41 -11.41 -15.98
C PRO A 122 6.94 -10.33 -14.99
N GLN A 123 7.29 -9.07 -15.23
CA GLN A 123 6.86 -7.94 -14.41
C GLN A 123 5.35 -7.68 -14.51
N ASP A 124 4.76 -7.69 -15.71
CA ASP A 124 3.30 -7.52 -15.88
C ASP A 124 2.53 -8.68 -15.23
N ARG A 125 3.07 -9.90 -15.30
CA ARG A 125 2.49 -11.07 -14.65
C ARG A 125 2.51 -10.94 -13.13
N MET A 126 3.66 -10.59 -12.54
CA MET A 126 3.79 -10.31 -11.11
C MET A 126 2.78 -9.24 -10.67
N HIS A 127 2.65 -8.17 -11.44
CA HIS A 127 1.73 -7.07 -11.17
C HIS A 127 0.27 -7.53 -11.18
N ARG A 128 -0.15 -8.30 -12.19
CA ARG A 128 -1.50 -8.88 -12.23
C ARG A 128 -1.76 -9.84 -11.08
N MET A 129 -0.77 -10.65 -10.70
CA MET A 129 -0.87 -11.54 -9.53
C MET A 129 -1.06 -10.75 -8.23
N HIS A 130 -0.35 -9.63 -8.04
CA HIS A 130 -0.59 -8.73 -6.91
C HIS A 130 -2.01 -8.18 -6.89
N CYS A 131 -2.56 -7.80 -8.04
CA CYS A 131 -3.93 -7.32 -8.14
C CYS A 131 -4.96 -8.40 -7.76
N ILE A 132 -4.73 -9.66 -8.16
CA ILE A 132 -5.54 -10.82 -7.75
C ILE A 132 -5.46 -11.02 -6.24
N VAL A 133 -4.24 -10.99 -5.67
CA VAL A 133 -4.03 -11.12 -4.23
C VAL A 133 -4.73 -10.02 -3.45
N ALA A 134 -4.60 -8.76 -3.89
CA ALA A 134 -5.27 -7.62 -3.28
C ALA A 134 -6.79 -7.82 -3.24
N GLY A 135 -7.36 -8.29 -4.35
CA GLY A 135 -8.77 -8.65 -4.43
C GLY A 135 -9.16 -9.73 -3.42
N ARG A 136 -8.37 -10.82 -3.32
CA ARG A 136 -8.62 -11.88 -2.32
C ARG A 136 -8.58 -11.36 -0.89
N ILE A 137 -7.60 -10.52 -0.55
CA ILE A 137 -7.48 -9.91 0.78
C ILE A 137 -8.73 -9.07 1.10
N LEU A 138 -9.22 -8.29 0.13
CA LEU A 138 -10.38 -7.41 0.28
C LEU A 138 -11.72 -8.16 0.42
N HIS A 139 -11.84 -9.35 -0.16
CA HIS A 139 -13.07 -10.16 -0.10
C HIS A 139 -13.14 -11.09 1.11
N ARG A 140 -12.13 -11.10 1.99
CA ARG A 140 -12.17 -11.89 3.23
C ARG A 140 -13.27 -11.38 4.15
N THR A 141 -14.13 -12.29 4.60
CA THR A 141 -15.08 -12.02 5.70
C THR A 141 -14.35 -12.02 7.05
N ASP A 142 -15.01 -11.56 8.12
CA ASP A 142 -14.43 -11.56 9.48
C ASP A 142 -13.98 -12.96 9.94
N GLY A 143 -14.67 -14.01 9.49
CA GLY A 143 -14.27 -15.40 9.73
C GLY A 143 -13.00 -15.79 8.96
N ASP A 144 -12.85 -15.29 7.73
CA ASP A 144 -11.73 -15.59 6.83
C ASP A 144 -10.44 -14.89 7.24
N ILE A 145 -10.54 -13.69 7.83
CA ILE A 145 -9.38 -12.89 8.29
C ILE A 145 -8.47 -13.71 9.22
N ASN A 146 -9.07 -14.65 9.95
CA ASN A 146 -8.40 -15.44 10.98
C ASN A 146 -8.10 -16.87 10.54
N ASN A 147 -8.49 -17.24 9.32
CA ASN A 147 -8.26 -18.56 8.77
C ASN A 147 -6.80 -18.68 8.30
N LEU A 148 -5.97 -19.39 9.09
CA LEU A 148 -4.55 -19.54 8.80
C LEU A 148 -4.28 -20.26 7.47
N SER A 149 -5.09 -21.26 7.12
CA SER A 149 -4.97 -21.98 5.84
C SER A 149 -5.19 -21.03 4.66
N LEU A 150 -6.24 -20.21 4.73
CA LEU A 150 -6.51 -19.21 3.68
C LEU A 150 -5.38 -18.18 3.61
N THR A 151 -4.85 -17.76 4.75
CA THR A 151 -3.68 -16.87 4.80
C THR A 151 -2.46 -17.50 4.11
N GLN A 152 -2.17 -18.77 4.39
CA GLN A 152 -1.06 -19.51 3.76
C GLN A 152 -1.24 -19.69 2.26
N ASP A 153 -2.48 -19.90 1.79
CA ASP A 153 -2.78 -19.98 0.36
C ASP A 153 -2.50 -18.65 -0.35
N ILE A 154 -2.93 -17.53 0.25
CA ILE A 154 -2.68 -16.19 -0.30
C ILE A 154 -1.18 -15.84 -0.22
N ASP A 155 -0.50 -16.22 0.86
CA ASP A 155 0.95 -16.03 1.00
C ASP A 155 1.72 -16.81 -0.08
N SER A 156 1.33 -18.05 -0.35
CA SER A 156 1.90 -18.86 -1.44
C SER A 156 1.71 -18.19 -2.82
N MET A 157 0.59 -17.50 -3.04
CA MET A 157 0.40 -16.70 -4.26
C MET A 157 1.36 -15.50 -4.33
N LEU A 158 1.64 -14.85 -3.20
CA LEU A 158 2.63 -13.76 -3.13
C LEU A 158 4.04 -14.27 -3.39
N GLN A 159 4.41 -15.44 -2.86
CA GLN A 159 5.68 -16.09 -3.16
C GLN A 159 5.81 -16.42 -4.66
N ASN A 160 4.76 -16.98 -5.27
CA ASN A 160 4.72 -17.25 -6.71
C ASN A 160 4.81 -15.97 -7.57
N ALA A 161 4.21 -14.87 -7.11
CA ALA A 161 4.34 -13.58 -7.76
C ALA A 161 5.77 -13.06 -7.66
N ALA A 162 6.42 -13.21 -6.50
CA ALA A 162 7.79 -12.77 -6.30
C ALA A 162 8.78 -13.55 -7.17
N ALA A 163 8.55 -14.86 -7.33
CA ALA A 163 9.35 -15.76 -8.16
C ALA A 163 9.28 -15.46 -9.66
N GLN A 164 8.37 -14.59 -10.12
CA GLN A 164 8.39 -14.13 -11.52
C GLN A 164 9.60 -13.24 -11.83
N MET A 165 10.21 -12.63 -10.80
CA MET A 165 11.35 -11.72 -10.98
C MET A 165 12.65 -12.38 -10.49
N PRO A 166 13.78 -12.14 -11.16
CA PRO A 166 15.06 -12.71 -10.75
C PRO A 166 15.48 -12.13 -9.39
N PRO A 167 16.24 -12.87 -8.55
CA PRO A 167 16.64 -12.42 -7.22
C PRO A 167 17.33 -11.04 -7.20
N GLN A 168 18.17 -10.74 -8.18
CA GLN A 168 18.87 -9.44 -8.30
C GLN A 168 17.92 -8.25 -8.47
N TRP A 169 16.72 -8.47 -9.01
CA TRP A 169 15.71 -7.43 -9.16
C TRP A 169 15.19 -6.93 -7.81
N TRP A 170 15.21 -7.79 -6.77
CA TRP A 170 14.72 -7.46 -5.43
C TRP A 170 15.68 -6.62 -4.59
N LEU A 171 16.92 -6.42 -5.04
CA LEU A 171 17.85 -5.47 -4.40
C LEU A 171 17.23 -4.08 -4.35
N ILE A 172 17.64 -3.26 -3.38
CA ILE A 172 17.25 -1.84 -3.36
C ILE A 172 17.79 -1.21 -4.65
N PRO A 173 16.94 -0.59 -5.50
CA PRO A 173 17.41 0.05 -6.72
C PRO A 173 18.41 1.16 -6.40
N ASP A 174 19.33 1.45 -7.32
CA ASP A 174 20.15 2.66 -7.22
C ASP A 174 19.26 3.88 -7.54
N LEU A 175 19.04 4.70 -6.52
CA LEU A 175 18.18 5.88 -6.60
C LEU A 175 19.00 7.17 -6.65
N LEU A 176 20.34 7.07 -6.68
CA LEU A 176 21.19 8.24 -6.89
C LEU A 176 20.83 8.93 -8.21
N PRO A 177 21.10 10.24 -8.35
CA PRO A 177 20.85 10.98 -9.58
C PRO A 177 21.48 10.26 -10.76
N SER A 178 20.64 9.54 -11.54
CA SER A 178 21.11 8.68 -12.61
C SER A 178 21.65 9.52 -13.76
N HIS A 179 22.52 8.93 -14.57
CA HIS A 179 23.03 9.61 -15.77
C HIS A 179 21.93 9.87 -16.82
N THR A 180 20.77 9.18 -16.76
CA THR A 180 19.63 9.40 -17.67
C THR A 180 18.27 9.40 -16.97
N PRO A 181 17.28 10.20 -17.43
CA PRO A 181 15.91 10.20 -16.89
C PRO A 181 15.16 8.86 -17.01
N LYS A 182 15.53 8.01 -17.97
CA LYS A 182 14.88 6.71 -18.18
C LYS A 182 15.18 5.74 -17.05
N ASP A 183 16.43 5.71 -16.59
CA ASP A 183 16.86 4.83 -15.51
C ASP A 183 16.17 5.22 -14.19
N ALA A 184 16.00 6.52 -13.96
CA ALA A 184 15.30 7.04 -12.79
C ALA A 184 13.82 6.59 -12.76
N ILE A 185 13.13 6.68 -13.91
CA ILE A 185 11.75 6.19 -14.04
C ILE A 185 11.70 4.67 -13.81
N HIS A 186 12.61 3.91 -14.42
CA HIS A 186 12.66 2.46 -14.26
C HIS A 186 12.86 2.04 -12.80
N ASN A 187 13.83 2.65 -12.11
CA ASN A 187 14.12 2.35 -10.71
C ASN A 187 12.99 2.77 -9.77
N THR A 188 12.31 3.89 -10.05
CA THR A 188 11.12 4.33 -9.30
C THR A 188 9.95 3.37 -9.47
N LEU A 189 9.70 2.89 -10.69
CA LEU A 189 8.65 1.90 -10.96
C LEU A 189 8.96 0.57 -10.28
N ARG A 190 10.20 0.09 -10.38
CA ARG A 190 10.68 -1.11 -9.67
C ARG A 190 10.46 -1.00 -8.16
N LEU A 191 10.82 0.15 -7.58
CA LEU A 191 10.59 0.41 -6.16
C LEU A 191 9.08 0.40 -5.79
N THR A 192 8.22 0.95 -6.66
CA THR A 192 6.77 0.92 -6.47
C THR A 192 6.26 -0.52 -6.42
N HIS A 193 6.76 -1.41 -7.28
CA HIS A 193 6.42 -2.84 -7.24
C HIS A 193 6.92 -3.53 -5.96
N HIS A 194 8.10 -3.16 -5.44
CA HIS A 194 8.57 -3.65 -4.14
C HIS A 194 7.60 -3.25 -3.02
N PHE A 195 7.23 -1.96 -2.95
CA PHE A 195 6.27 -1.49 -1.95
C PHE A 195 4.92 -2.18 -2.05
N THR A 196 4.40 -2.40 -3.26
CA THR A 196 3.14 -3.15 -3.46
C THR A 196 3.26 -4.56 -2.91
N HIS A 197 4.34 -5.28 -3.23
CA HIS A 197 4.54 -6.65 -2.74
C HIS A 197 4.57 -6.72 -1.21
N TYR A 198 5.42 -5.90 -0.59
CA TYR A 198 5.59 -5.90 0.85
C TYR A 198 4.34 -5.38 1.57
N GLN A 199 3.64 -4.39 1.02
CA GLN A 199 2.38 -3.92 1.58
C GLN A 199 1.30 -5.02 1.58
N LEU A 200 1.23 -5.85 0.53
CA LEU A 200 0.28 -6.97 0.50
C LEU A 200 0.59 -8.03 1.56
N LEU A 201 1.87 -8.38 1.74
CA LEU A 201 2.31 -9.28 2.82
C LEU A 201 1.97 -8.69 4.20
N LEU A 202 2.29 -7.40 4.41
CA LEU A 202 1.99 -6.69 5.65
C LEU A 202 0.49 -6.76 5.96
N ARG A 203 -0.37 -6.44 4.99
CA ARG A 203 -1.83 -6.46 5.13
C ARG A 203 -2.41 -7.85 5.32
N LEU A 204 -1.82 -8.86 4.68
CA LEU A 204 -2.26 -10.24 4.80
C LEU A 204 -2.08 -10.75 6.23
N HIS A 205 -0.92 -10.50 6.82
CA HIS A 205 -0.53 -11.06 8.11
C HIS A 205 -0.83 -10.15 9.32
N LEU A 206 -1.07 -8.84 9.13
CA LEU A 206 -1.38 -7.88 10.21
C LEU A 206 -2.37 -8.38 11.28
N PRO A 207 -3.48 -9.08 10.93
CA PRO A 207 -4.44 -9.58 11.93
C PRO A 207 -3.85 -10.51 12.99
N TYR A 208 -2.74 -11.19 12.69
CA TYR A 208 -2.07 -12.11 13.61
C TYR A 208 -1.08 -11.41 14.56
N MET A 209 -0.75 -10.15 14.29
CA MET A 209 0.22 -9.40 15.08
C MET A 209 -0.26 -9.14 16.50
N LEU A 210 -1.54 -8.78 16.65
CA LEU A 210 -2.16 -8.36 17.91
C LEU A 210 -2.80 -9.51 18.70
N ARG A 211 -2.64 -10.76 18.23
CA ARG A 211 -3.26 -11.93 18.85
C ARG A 211 -2.33 -12.54 19.90
N SER A 212 -2.81 -12.60 21.14
CA SER A 212 -2.27 -13.47 22.17
C SER A 212 -2.91 -14.86 22.03
N SER A 213 -2.20 -15.85 21.48
CA SER A 213 -2.62 -17.25 21.60
C SER A 213 -2.02 -17.87 22.86
N GLN A 214 -2.78 -18.75 23.50
CA GLN A 214 -2.26 -19.64 24.55
C GLN A 214 -1.25 -20.65 23.96
N ASP A 215 -1.41 -21.01 22.68
CA ASP A 215 -0.41 -21.71 21.89
C ASP A 215 0.50 -20.71 21.18
N THR A 216 1.57 -20.31 21.86
CA THR A 216 2.49 -19.22 21.46
C THR A 216 3.05 -19.37 20.04
N THR A 217 3.08 -20.59 19.46
CA THR A 217 3.82 -20.88 18.21
C THR A 217 2.98 -20.82 16.93
N VAL A 218 1.64 -20.91 17.01
CA VAL A 218 0.78 -21.06 15.81
C VAL A 218 0.88 -19.85 14.87
N TYR A 219 1.10 -18.66 15.44
CA TYR A 219 1.18 -17.41 14.67
C TYR A 219 2.61 -16.89 14.49
N ASP A 220 3.62 -17.63 14.97
CA ASP A 220 5.01 -17.16 14.99
C ASP A 220 5.51 -16.84 13.58
N GLN A 221 5.18 -17.69 12.60
CA GLN A 221 5.54 -17.46 11.21
C GLN A 221 4.94 -16.15 10.68
N SER A 222 3.67 -15.88 10.96
CA SER A 222 3.03 -14.62 10.53
C SER A 222 3.68 -13.42 11.20
N LYS A 223 3.96 -13.47 12.50
CA LYS A 223 4.67 -12.41 13.22
C LYS A 223 6.07 -12.16 12.63
N LEU A 224 6.86 -13.21 12.39
CA LEU A 224 8.18 -13.11 11.78
C LEU A 224 8.15 -12.54 10.35
N THR A 225 7.16 -12.95 9.54
CA THR A 225 6.94 -12.39 8.19
C THR A 225 6.69 -10.89 8.28
N ILE A 226 5.76 -10.45 9.13
CA ILE A 226 5.42 -9.04 9.30
C ILE A 226 6.62 -8.20 9.75
N ILE A 227 7.40 -8.70 10.73
CA ILE A 227 8.61 -8.04 11.22
C ILE A 227 9.62 -7.88 10.07
N THR A 228 9.88 -8.95 9.34
CA THR A 228 10.83 -8.96 8.21
C THR A 228 10.39 -8.00 7.10
N VAL A 229 9.11 -8.08 6.70
CA VAL A 229 8.51 -7.22 5.68
C VAL A 229 8.55 -5.75 6.09
N SER A 230 8.32 -5.44 7.37
CA SER A 230 8.40 -4.07 7.88
C SER A 230 9.82 -3.51 7.75
N ARG A 231 10.85 -4.31 8.02
CA ARG A 231 12.26 -3.92 7.79
C ARG A 231 12.55 -3.67 6.31
N GLU A 232 12.06 -4.54 5.43
CA GLU A 232 12.22 -4.39 3.97
C GLU A 232 11.54 -3.12 3.42
N ILE A 233 10.40 -2.73 4.01
CA ILE A 233 9.71 -1.47 3.72
C ILE A 233 10.55 -0.29 4.19
N LEU A 234 10.99 -0.28 5.45
CA LEU A 234 11.70 0.86 6.03
C LEU A 234 13.06 1.08 5.36
N SER A 235 13.81 0.02 5.04
CA SER A 235 15.10 0.14 4.35
C SER A 235 14.96 0.78 2.96
N ARG A 236 13.96 0.35 2.18
CA ARG A 236 13.62 0.93 0.87
C ARG A 236 13.08 2.35 0.98
N TYR A 237 12.26 2.61 2.00
CA TYR A 237 11.76 3.95 2.28
C TYR A 237 12.88 4.94 2.57
N ILE A 238 13.81 4.57 3.46
CA ILE A 238 14.95 5.40 3.81
C ILE A 238 15.77 5.68 2.56
N ALA A 239 16.16 4.66 1.79
CA ALA A 239 16.93 4.83 0.56
C ALA A 239 16.24 5.77 -0.46
N PHE A 240 14.93 5.64 -0.59
CA PHE A 240 14.10 6.46 -1.48
C PHE A 240 14.01 7.92 -1.05
N ARG A 241 13.77 8.16 0.24
CA ARG A 241 13.65 9.53 0.73
C ARG A 241 14.99 10.24 0.90
N THR A 242 16.10 9.51 1.01
CA THR A 242 17.44 10.12 1.10
C THR A 242 18.06 10.47 -0.25
N SER A 243 17.57 9.90 -1.36
CA SER A 243 18.18 10.09 -2.68
C SER A 243 17.78 11.40 -3.37
N ASP A 244 16.50 11.78 -3.31
CA ASP A 244 16.01 13.13 -3.65
C ASP A 244 14.55 13.30 -3.16
N PRO A 245 14.32 13.92 -1.98
CA PRO A 245 12.98 14.06 -1.41
C PRO A 245 12.01 14.90 -2.28
N ALA A 246 12.54 15.80 -3.12
CA ALA A 246 11.75 16.80 -3.84
C ALA A 246 11.24 16.31 -5.20
N GLN A 247 11.97 15.40 -5.86
CA GLN A 247 11.58 14.90 -7.19
C GLN A 247 10.48 13.84 -7.16
N TYR A 248 10.42 13.02 -6.10
CA TYR A 248 9.56 11.83 -6.06
C TYR A 248 8.57 11.85 -4.90
N TYR A 249 7.86 12.96 -4.75
CA TYR A 249 6.89 13.07 -3.66
C TYR A 249 5.67 12.15 -3.85
N CYS A 250 5.63 11.05 -3.10
CA CYS A 250 4.53 10.09 -3.09
C CYS A 250 4.06 9.81 -1.66
N ARG A 251 2.91 10.38 -1.26
CA ARG A 251 2.38 10.20 0.10
C ARG A 251 2.08 8.76 0.46
N GLY A 252 1.64 7.95 -0.51
CA GLY A 252 1.32 6.55 -0.28
C GLY A 252 2.48 5.77 0.35
N VAL A 253 3.71 6.10 -0.04
CA VAL A 253 4.93 5.48 0.48
C VAL A 253 5.20 5.90 1.94
N ASP A 254 4.91 7.15 2.31
CA ASP A 254 5.00 7.59 3.71
C ASP A 254 4.03 6.85 4.62
N PHE A 255 2.81 6.62 4.15
CA PHE A 255 1.82 5.87 4.91
C PHE A 255 2.24 4.40 5.10
N ILE A 256 2.76 3.76 4.04
CA ILE A 256 3.27 2.38 4.13
C ILE A 256 4.43 2.31 5.13
N ALA A 257 5.35 3.27 5.11
CA ALA A 257 6.45 3.34 6.08
C ALA A 257 5.94 3.57 7.51
N PHE A 258 4.97 4.46 7.70
CA PHE A 258 4.33 4.69 8.99
C PHE A 258 3.69 3.40 9.56
N VAL A 259 2.97 2.64 8.74
CA VAL A 259 2.37 1.35 9.16
C VAL A 259 3.48 0.36 9.53
N ALA A 260 4.53 0.24 8.73
CA ALA A 260 5.68 -0.62 9.03
C ALA A 260 6.39 -0.24 10.35
N THR A 261 6.59 1.06 10.62
CA THR A 261 7.12 1.53 11.90
C THR A 261 6.21 1.17 13.06
N THR A 262 4.90 1.38 12.90
CA THR A 262 3.90 1.06 13.93
C THR A 262 3.92 -0.43 14.26
N VAL A 263 3.99 -1.26 13.23
CA VAL A 263 4.08 -2.72 13.36
C VAL A 263 5.35 -3.16 14.08
N LEU A 264 6.52 -2.59 13.77
CA LEU A 264 7.76 -2.90 14.49
C LEU A 264 7.71 -2.42 15.94
N CYS A 265 7.12 -1.25 16.21
CA CYS A 265 6.91 -0.78 17.59
C CYS A 265 6.04 -1.80 18.36
N ILE A 266 4.92 -2.22 17.79
CA ILE A 266 4.04 -3.22 18.39
C ILE A 266 4.80 -4.54 18.62
N ALA A 267 5.65 -4.97 17.69
CA ALA A 267 6.44 -6.19 17.84
C ALA A 267 7.37 -6.14 19.06
N HIS A 268 8.06 -5.01 19.24
CA HIS A 268 8.97 -4.80 20.36
C HIS A 268 8.21 -4.59 21.69
N ILE A 269 7.01 -4.00 21.66
CA ILE A 269 6.14 -3.83 22.84
C ILE A 269 5.50 -5.16 23.27
N ASP A 270 5.00 -5.97 22.33
CA ASP A 270 4.36 -7.27 22.59
C ASP A 270 5.37 -8.35 22.97
N SER A 271 6.65 -8.17 22.61
CA SER A 271 7.70 -9.08 23.02
C SER A 271 7.79 -9.09 24.55
N PRO A 272 7.50 -10.22 25.23
CA PRO A 272 7.52 -10.27 26.68
C PRO A 272 8.88 -9.79 27.18
N SER A 273 8.84 -8.70 27.95
CA SER A 273 9.98 -8.17 28.67
C SER A 273 10.63 -9.30 29.47
N ASN A 274 11.95 -9.21 29.67
CA ASN A 274 12.87 -10.20 30.28
C ASN A 274 12.43 -10.82 31.64
N MET A 275 11.23 -10.53 32.16
CA MET A 275 10.72 -10.92 33.48
C MET A 275 9.85 -12.19 33.50
N GLN A 276 9.46 -12.77 32.35
CA GLN A 276 8.72 -14.04 32.33
C GLN A 276 9.62 -15.23 31.99
N HIS A 277 9.54 -16.27 32.83
CA HIS A 277 10.30 -17.52 32.68
C HIS A 277 9.79 -18.28 31.45
N GLY A 278 10.52 -18.17 30.34
CA GLY A 278 10.22 -18.82 29.07
C GLY A 278 10.33 -17.82 27.91
N LYS A 279 11.56 -17.53 27.45
CA LYS A 279 11.77 -16.66 26.29
C LYS A 279 11.16 -17.32 25.05
N GLY A 280 10.05 -16.77 24.55
CA GLY A 280 9.53 -17.16 23.24
C GLY A 280 10.58 -16.93 22.14
N THR A 281 10.58 -17.77 21.12
CA THR A 281 11.53 -17.71 19.99
C THR A 281 11.60 -16.32 19.35
N ILE A 282 10.45 -15.65 19.20
CA ILE A 282 10.35 -14.29 18.66
C ILE A 282 11.00 -13.24 19.56
N ALA A 283 10.81 -13.32 20.88
CA ALA A 283 11.40 -12.37 21.82
C ALA A 283 12.93 -12.40 21.76
N THR A 284 13.50 -13.60 21.64
CA THR A 284 14.95 -13.78 21.46
C THR A 284 15.42 -13.20 20.13
N PHE A 285 14.68 -13.45 19.05
CA PHE A 285 14.97 -12.90 17.72
C PHE A 285 14.93 -11.35 17.70
N LEU A 286 13.92 -10.75 18.33
CA LEU A 286 13.76 -9.30 18.42
C LEU A 286 14.82 -8.65 19.30
N ALA A 287 15.23 -9.28 20.40
CA ALA A 287 16.27 -8.75 21.28
C ALA A 287 17.59 -8.47 20.55
N HIS A 288 18.00 -9.35 19.62
CA HIS A 288 19.22 -9.15 18.83
C HIS A 288 19.08 -8.06 17.77
N SER A 289 17.86 -7.81 17.29
CA SER A 289 17.59 -6.88 16.19
C SER A 289 17.10 -5.50 16.64
N ARG A 290 16.73 -5.35 17.93
CA ARG A 290 16.18 -4.10 18.48
C ARG A 290 17.00 -2.86 18.17
N PRO A 291 18.35 -2.81 18.37
CA PRO A 291 19.10 -1.58 18.10
C PRO A 291 19.02 -1.14 16.63
N SER A 292 19.05 -2.11 15.70
CA SER A 292 18.95 -1.85 14.26
C SER A 292 17.53 -1.40 13.89
N ASP A 293 16.51 -2.11 14.37
CA ASP A 293 15.10 -1.77 14.16
C ASP A 293 14.80 -0.36 14.69
N ARG A 294 15.28 -0.06 15.90
CA ARG A 294 15.12 1.25 16.53
C ARG A 294 15.75 2.35 15.69
N GLY A 295 16.99 2.14 15.24
CA GLY A 295 17.68 3.09 14.36
C GLY A 295 16.95 3.32 13.04
N MET A 296 16.37 2.29 12.43
CA MET A 296 15.53 2.45 11.23
C MET A 296 14.28 3.27 11.52
N MET A 297 13.57 2.97 12.61
CA MET A 297 12.34 3.68 12.98
C MET A 297 12.60 5.16 13.28
N GLU A 298 13.68 5.48 14.01
CA GLU A 298 14.10 6.86 14.28
C GLU A 298 14.53 7.59 13.00
N ARG A 299 15.25 6.91 12.10
CA ARG A 299 15.61 7.50 10.80
C ARG A 299 14.39 7.81 9.95
N THR A 300 13.39 6.92 9.92
CA THR A 300 12.12 7.15 9.25
C THR A 300 11.38 8.36 9.87
N LEU A 301 11.36 8.48 11.20
CA LEU A 301 10.77 9.65 11.88
C LEU A 301 11.47 10.94 11.47
N SER A 302 12.81 11.00 11.53
CA SER A 302 13.59 12.18 11.13
C SER A 302 13.29 12.61 9.70
N ILE A 303 13.20 11.66 8.76
CA ILE A 303 12.83 11.96 7.36
C ILE A 303 11.44 12.61 7.26
N ILE A 304 10.46 12.10 8.02
CA ILE A 304 9.09 12.65 8.00
C ILE A 304 9.03 14.02 8.70
N GLU A 305 9.79 14.23 9.77
CA GLU A 305 9.94 15.53 10.44
C GLU A 305 10.58 16.58 9.52
N ASP A 306 11.64 16.21 8.80
CA ASP A 306 12.29 17.07 7.83
C ASP A 306 11.28 17.48 6.74
N MET A 307 10.50 16.52 6.21
CA MET A 307 9.45 16.83 5.23
C MET A 307 8.36 17.76 5.78
N ALA A 308 8.00 17.63 7.06
CA ALA A 308 7.03 18.51 7.70
C ALA A 308 7.51 19.97 7.78
N GLY A 309 8.83 20.18 7.94
CA GLY A 309 9.45 21.50 8.09
C GLY A 309 10.03 22.15 6.81
N SER A 310 10.29 21.37 5.75
CA SER A 310 11.10 21.82 4.60
C SER A 310 10.33 22.50 3.45
N GLY A 311 9.02 22.68 3.54
CA GLY A 311 8.17 23.15 2.44
C GLY A 311 7.84 24.66 2.44
N SER A 312 7.33 25.19 1.31
CA SER A 312 6.73 26.53 1.22
C SER A 312 5.39 26.67 1.99
N GLY A 313 5.01 25.63 2.72
CA GLY A 313 3.87 25.51 3.61
C GLY A 313 4.07 24.27 4.49
N THR A 314 3.48 24.27 5.69
CA THR A 314 3.53 23.14 6.63
C THR A 314 2.81 21.93 6.04
N ASP A 315 3.53 20.83 5.82
CA ASP A 315 2.93 19.55 5.48
C ASP A 315 2.24 18.97 6.72
N GLU A 316 0.95 19.27 6.88
CA GLU A 316 0.16 18.87 8.03
C GLU A 316 0.06 17.34 8.20
N ILE A 317 0.06 16.59 7.10
CA ILE A 317 -0.03 15.12 7.15
C ILE A 317 1.29 14.57 7.68
N ALA A 318 2.43 15.04 7.16
CA ALA A 318 3.74 14.66 7.68
C ALA A 318 3.88 15.03 9.17
N GLY A 319 3.42 16.23 9.56
CA GLY A 319 3.40 16.65 10.96
C GLY A 319 2.58 15.73 11.87
N LYS A 320 1.40 15.29 11.41
CA LYS A 320 0.57 14.32 12.15
C LYS A 320 1.24 12.94 12.26
N LEU A 321 1.81 12.42 11.16
CA LEU A 321 2.52 11.14 11.15
C LEU A 321 3.73 11.18 12.10
N ALA A 322 4.57 12.21 12.01
CA ALA A 322 5.71 12.42 12.91
C ALA A 322 5.26 12.51 14.37
N GLY A 323 4.17 13.24 14.63
CA GLY A 323 3.56 13.32 15.96
C GLY A 323 3.22 11.94 16.52
N ILE A 324 2.49 11.11 15.79
CA ILE A 324 2.09 9.76 16.24
C ILE A 324 3.33 8.87 16.42
N MET A 325 4.25 8.88 15.46
CA MET A 325 5.48 8.08 15.51
C MET A 325 6.33 8.41 16.74
N ARG A 326 6.48 9.69 17.10
CA ARG A 326 7.22 10.10 18.29
C ARG A 326 6.63 9.51 19.57
N HIS A 327 5.30 9.48 19.68
CA HIS A 327 4.62 8.85 20.82
C HIS A 327 4.82 7.34 20.82
N LEU A 328 4.64 6.67 19.68
CA LEU A 328 4.84 5.21 19.56
C LEU A 328 6.26 4.80 19.93
N LEU A 329 7.25 5.56 19.48
CA LEU A 329 8.66 5.32 19.82
C LEU A 329 8.94 5.58 21.31
N GLY A 330 8.28 6.57 21.93
CA GLY A 330 8.37 6.75 23.38
C GLY A 330 7.79 5.58 24.18
N VAL A 331 6.66 5.03 23.72
CA VAL A 331 6.03 3.84 24.32
C VAL A 331 6.91 2.62 24.16
N GLU A 332 7.45 2.38 22.97
CA GLU A 332 8.37 1.25 22.71
C GLU A 332 9.64 1.34 23.57
N GLU A 333 10.23 2.52 23.71
CA GLU A 333 11.41 2.71 24.57
C GLU A 333 11.10 2.44 26.04
N SER A 334 9.94 2.90 26.51
CA SER A 334 9.47 2.63 27.87
C SER A 334 9.20 1.14 28.10
N ALA A 335 8.63 0.45 27.11
CA ALA A 335 8.39 -0.99 27.16
C ALA A 335 9.70 -1.77 27.24
N ALA A 336 10.71 -1.37 26.47
CA ALA A 336 12.05 -1.94 26.56
C ALA A 336 12.71 -1.71 27.94
N GLY A 337 12.38 -0.60 28.60
CA GLY A 337 12.74 -0.31 29.99
C GLY A 337 11.96 -1.10 31.05
N GLY A 338 11.01 -1.95 30.66
CA GLY A 338 10.23 -2.82 31.55
C GLY A 338 8.83 -2.32 31.89
N VAL A 339 8.34 -1.25 31.24
CA VAL A 339 6.96 -0.78 31.43
C VAL A 339 5.98 -1.69 30.68
N GLY A 340 5.01 -2.27 31.40
CA GLY A 340 3.94 -3.05 30.79
C GLY A 340 2.84 -2.17 30.22
N TYR A 341 2.39 -2.47 29.00
CA TYR A 341 1.25 -1.80 28.36
C TYR A 341 0.12 -2.79 28.09
N VAL A 342 -1.12 -2.33 28.22
CA VAL A 342 -2.32 -3.11 27.89
C VAL A 342 -3.13 -2.33 26.85
N ALA A 343 -3.35 -2.94 25.69
CA ALA A 343 -4.28 -2.41 24.71
C ALA A 343 -5.72 -2.65 25.22
N ARG A 344 -6.51 -1.58 25.30
CA ARG A 344 -7.96 -1.64 25.57
C ARG A 344 -8.69 -1.16 24.32
N GLU A 345 -9.59 -1.98 23.79
CA GLU A 345 -10.58 -1.47 22.83
C GLU A 345 -11.46 -0.44 23.56
N GLY A 346 -11.56 0.76 22.98
CA GLY A 346 -12.39 1.82 23.55
C GLY A 346 -13.85 1.39 23.55
N GLY A 347 -14.39 1.06 24.73
CA GLY A 347 -15.82 0.88 24.90
C GLY A 347 -16.53 2.21 24.65
N GLU A 348 -17.63 2.16 23.90
CA GLU A 348 -18.56 3.29 23.81
C GLU A 348 -18.86 3.79 25.22
N ASP A 349 -18.54 5.05 25.49
CA ASP A 349 -19.01 5.77 26.67
C ASP A 349 -20.55 5.69 26.68
N LYS A 350 -21.11 4.73 27.43
CA LYS A 350 -22.51 4.79 27.86
C LYS A 350 -22.64 5.94 28.84
N LYS A 351 -22.66 7.17 28.31
CA LYS A 351 -23.19 8.33 29.02
C LYS A 351 -24.69 8.18 29.15
N GLY A 352 -25.12 8.02 30.41
CA GLY A 352 -26.31 8.67 30.93
C GLY A 352 -27.66 8.02 30.61
N GLY A 353 -28.21 7.36 31.62
CA GLY A 353 -29.64 7.10 31.73
C GLY A 353 -29.97 6.93 33.21
N GLY A 354 -30.09 8.05 33.92
CA GLY A 354 -30.64 8.06 35.26
C GLY A 354 -32.09 7.57 35.25
N GLY A 355 -32.42 6.79 36.28
CA GLY A 355 -33.76 6.55 36.78
C GLY A 355 -33.68 6.66 38.29
#